data_AF-A0A3R6BR24-F1
#
_entry.id   AF-A0A3R6BR24-F1
#
_cell.length_a   1.000
_cell.length_b   1.000
_cell.length_c   1.000
_cell.angle_alpha   90.00
_cell.angle_beta   90.00
_cell.angle_gamma   90.00
#
_symmetry.space_group_name_H-M   'P 1'
#
loop_
_entity.id
_entity.type
_entity.pdbx_description
1 polymer ?
#
loop_
_entity_poly.entity_id
_entity_poly.type
_entity_poly.pdbx_seq_one_letter_code
_entity_poly.pdbx_strand_id
1 'polypeptide(L)'
;MMGKRKKLFIKRFYPAGNYTWIVPRGCTSVDVFLVGGGSGAGQISSGSSYGGGGGGYTKTYRGVGYVRPSSGSWMGTYNDGRDGDAITVFPGQIVAVTVGAGGNGGDGGYSQFMDDRHRAEGGRCVKVNLHGGNGGSGGSGEDESSSVYGGNGGSDGLPGGGVYRGEGQNHTTRDFGEPSGKRNAGGGTGCSHRMKEYHGGESDYEEGSGESFNRRQDSYVGGKGGGGYGGGAGGTFGNNASTRGGDGTVVIRYWAYEE
;
A
#
# COMPACT_ATOMS: atom_id res chain seq x y z
N MET A 1 -34.89 -18.59 23.44
CA MET A 1 -34.16 -17.62 22.59
C MET A 1 -33.77 -18.35 21.32
N MET A 2 -34.46 -18.12 20.19
CA MET A 2 -34.09 -18.73 18.90
C MET A 2 -32.65 -18.31 18.57
N GLY A 3 -31.76 -19.28 18.36
CA GLY A 3 -30.33 -19.07 18.20
C GLY A 3 -30.01 -18.25 16.97
N LYS A 4 -29.73 -16.96 17.14
CA LYS A 4 -29.20 -16.12 16.07
C LYS A 4 -27.90 -16.77 15.56
N ARG A 5 -27.86 -17.14 14.28
CA ARG A 5 -26.65 -17.68 13.64
C ARG A 5 -25.69 -16.54 13.35
N LYS A 6 -24.38 -16.76 13.54
CA LYS A 6 -23.38 -15.77 13.13
C LYS A 6 -23.24 -15.76 11.60
N LYS A 7 -23.02 -14.58 11.01
CA LYS A 7 -22.65 -14.37 9.62
C LYS A 7 -21.26 -13.72 9.52
N LEU A 8 -20.62 -13.90 8.37
CA LEU A 8 -19.33 -13.29 8.04
C LEU A 8 -19.57 -11.87 7.50
N PHE A 9 -18.82 -10.91 8.02
CA PHE A 9 -18.84 -9.52 7.59
C PHE A 9 -17.43 -9.10 7.19
N ILE A 10 -17.34 -8.20 6.21
CA ILE A 10 -16.11 -7.50 5.83
C ILE A 10 -16.41 -6.00 5.87
N LYS A 11 -15.52 -5.23 6.50
CA LYS A 11 -15.61 -3.77 6.57
C LYS A 11 -14.27 -3.14 6.24
N ARG A 12 -14.29 -2.14 5.37
CA ARG A 12 -13.12 -1.34 4.99
C ARG A 12 -13.24 0.07 5.58
N PHE A 13 -12.14 0.56 6.13
CA PHE A 13 -11.97 1.94 6.57
C PHE A 13 -11.08 2.66 5.55
N TYR A 14 -11.63 3.72 4.97
CA TYR A 14 -10.98 4.68 4.08
C TYR A 14 -11.91 5.91 4.01
N PRO A 15 -11.43 7.11 3.62
CA PRO A 15 -10.04 7.49 3.32
C PRO A 15 -9.16 7.62 4.58
N ALA A 16 -8.02 8.34 4.50
CA ALA A 16 -7.18 8.59 5.68
C ALA A 16 -7.93 9.34 6.78
N GLY A 17 -7.66 8.97 8.04
CA GLY A 17 -8.33 9.56 9.19
C GLY A 17 -8.42 8.63 10.40
N ASN A 18 -9.09 9.11 11.44
CA ASN A 18 -9.36 8.35 12.65
C ASN A 18 -10.82 7.91 12.69
N TYR A 19 -11.01 6.62 12.91
CA TYR A 19 -12.29 5.94 12.95
C TYR A 19 -12.47 5.23 14.28
N THR A 20 -13.73 4.93 14.59
CA THR A 20 -14.10 4.09 15.72
C THR A 20 -14.96 2.93 15.22
N TRP A 21 -14.65 1.72 15.69
CA TRP A 21 -15.46 0.54 15.44
C TRP A 21 -15.93 -0.05 16.76
N ILE A 22 -17.25 -0.20 16.91
CA ILE A 22 -17.86 -0.88 18.04
C ILE A 22 -18.02 -2.34 17.65
N VAL A 23 -17.42 -3.24 18.43
CA VAL A 23 -17.42 -4.68 18.15
C VAL A 23 -18.86 -5.23 18.24
N PRO A 24 -19.41 -5.82 17.15
CA PRO A 24 -20.78 -6.30 17.15
C PRO A 24 -21.00 -7.47 18.09
N ARG A 25 -22.28 -7.71 18.43
CA ARG A 25 -22.65 -8.84 19.27
C ARG A 25 -22.20 -10.17 18.66
N GLY A 26 -21.62 -11.02 19.49
CA GLY A 26 -21.14 -12.34 19.08
C GLY A 26 -19.79 -12.34 18.35
N CYS A 27 -19.17 -11.19 18.11
CA CYS A 27 -17.81 -11.10 17.58
C CYS A 27 -16.80 -11.21 18.72
N THR A 28 -15.92 -12.22 18.65
CA THR A 28 -14.86 -12.46 19.66
C THR A 28 -13.46 -12.50 19.06
N SER A 29 -13.36 -12.49 17.73
CA SER A 29 -12.10 -12.40 17.00
C SER A 29 -12.32 -11.76 15.63
N VAL A 30 -11.26 -11.15 15.10
CA VAL A 30 -11.26 -10.44 13.83
C VAL A 30 -9.97 -10.70 13.05
N ASP A 31 -10.11 -11.04 11.77
CA ASP A 31 -9.00 -10.96 10.83
C ASP A 31 -8.82 -9.49 10.43
N VAL A 32 -7.58 -9.01 10.36
CA VAL A 32 -7.25 -7.63 10.03
C VAL A 32 -6.20 -7.59 8.93
N PHE A 33 -6.45 -6.76 7.92
CA PHE A 33 -5.49 -6.41 6.89
C PHE A 33 -5.29 -4.90 6.88
N LEU A 34 -4.03 -4.48 6.92
CA LEU A 34 -3.64 -3.08 7.02
C LEU A 34 -2.81 -2.70 5.80
N VAL A 35 -2.99 -1.47 5.31
CA VAL A 35 -2.10 -0.85 4.33
C VAL A 35 -1.81 0.57 4.80
N GLY A 36 -0.55 0.92 4.99
CA GLY A 36 -0.14 2.30 5.26
C GLY A 36 -0.42 3.22 4.07
N GLY A 37 -0.26 4.53 4.27
CA GLY A 37 -0.24 5.49 3.18
C GLY A 37 0.98 5.28 2.27
N GLY A 38 0.83 5.57 0.98
CA GLY A 38 1.94 5.61 0.05
C GLY A 38 2.83 6.82 0.32
N SER A 39 4.11 6.70 -0.01
CA SER A 39 5.00 7.88 0.01
C SER A 39 4.70 8.81 -1.16
N GLY A 40 4.97 10.10 -0.92
CA GLY A 40 5.07 11.10 -1.96
C GLY A 40 6.38 10.99 -2.73
N ALA A 41 6.48 11.77 -3.81
CA ALA A 41 7.74 12.04 -4.48
C ALA A 41 7.89 13.56 -4.53
N GLY A 42 9.09 14.08 -4.26
CA GLY A 42 9.25 15.53 -4.22
C GLY A 42 10.67 16.00 -4.04
N GLN A 43 10.89 17.25 -4.46
CA GLN A 43 12.19 17.88 -4.46
C GLN A 43 12.78 18.11 -3.07
N ILE A 44 14.09 17.88 -2.94
CA ILE A 44 14.89 18.16 -1.74
C ILE A 44 16.03 19.13 -2.08
N SER A 45 16.46 19.14 -3.34
CA SER A 45 17.38 20.12 -3.94
C SER A 45 16.94 20.50 -5.35
N SER A 46 17.21 21.76 -5.72
CA SER A 46 16.87 22.34 -7.03
C SER A 46 17.58 21.62 -8.18
N GLY A 47 16.89 21.43 -9.30
CA GLY A 47 17.44 20.88 -10.55
C GLY A 47 17.52 19.35 -10.66
N SER A 48 17.00 18.59 -9.70
CA SER A 48 17.06 17.12 -9.73
C SER A 48 15.76 16.45 -10.20
N SER A 49 15.90 15.19 -10.61
CA SER A 49 14.84 14.27 -11.02
C SER A 49 14.68 13.13 -10.03
N TYR A 50 13.45 12.69 -9.78
CA TYR A 50 13.13 11.83 -8.65
C TYR A 50 12.44 10.53 -9.07
N GLY A 51 12.81 9.44 -8.39
CA GLY A 51 12.13 8.16 -8.52
C GLY A 51 10.69 8.22 -7.98
N GLY A 52 9.92 7.18 -8.25
CA GLY A 52 8.57 7.03 -7.75
C GLY A 52 8.57 6.67 -6.27
N GLY A 53 7.52 7.08 -5.55
CA GLY A 53 7.31 6.71 -4.16
C GLY A 53 7.04 5.20 -4.01
N GLY A 54 7.47 4.62 -2.90
CA GLY A 54 7.03 3.30 -2.48
C GLY A 54 5.59 3.32 -1.99
N GLY A 55 4.87 2.24 -2.27
CA GLY A 55 3.52 2.04 -1.72
C GLY A 55 3.53 1.81 -0.21
N GLY A 56 2.39 1.95 0.45
CA GLY A 56 2.22 1.65 1.87
C GLY A 56 2.58 0.21 2.20
N TYR A 57 3.25 -0.03 3.32
CA TYR A 57 3.47 -1.39 3.79
C TYR A 57 2.15 -2.02 4.18
N THR A 58 2.09 -3.35 4.14
CA THR A 58 0.91 -4.10 4.56
C THR A 58 1.20 -4.97 5.76
N LYS A 59 0.16 -5.25 6.54
CA LYS A 59 0.20 -6.27 7.58
C LYS A 59 -1.06 -7.11 7.60
N THR A 60 -0.91 -8.41 7.87
CA THR A 60 -2.01 -9.36 7.91
C THR A 60 -2.06 -10.15 9.22
N TYR A 61 -3.17 -10.03 9.93
CA TYR A 61 -3.50 -10.76 11.15
C TYR A 61 -4.72 -11.65 10.88
N ARG A 62 -4.56 -12.97 10.91
CA ARG A 62 -5.64 -13.91 10.52
C ARG A 62 -5.60 -15.22 11.28
N GLY A 63 -6.75 -15.86 11.49
CA GLY A 63 -6.87 -17.10 12.29
C GLY A 63 -6.37 -18.38 11.61
N VAL A 64 -6.20 -19.45 12.40
CA VAL A 64 -5.85 -20.81 11.95
C VAL A 64 -7.05 -21.52 11.30
N GLY A 65 -6.91 -21.99 10.05
CA GLY A 65 -7.97 -22.78 9.37
C GLY A 65 -8.16 -22.56 7.86
N TYR A 66 -7.37 -21.72 7.19
CA TYR A 66 -7.52 -21.49 5.76
C TYR A 66 -6.61 -22.42 4.92
N VAL A 67 -7.24 -23.20 4.03
CA VAL A 67 -6.69 -24.28 3.20
C VAL A 67 -6.14 -23.77 1.85
N ARG A 68 -5.17 -24.51 1.30
CA ARG A 68 -4.45 -24.33 0.03
C ARG A 68 -5.40 -24.04 -1.13
N PRO A 69 -5.28 -22.92 -1.85
CA PRO A 69 -5.87 -22.83 -3.18
C PRO A 69 -5.12 -23.74 -4.16
N SER A 70 -5.85 -24.35 -5.10
CA SER A 70 -5.34 -25.29 -6.11
C SER A 70 -4.27 -24.70 -7.04
N SER A 71 -4.03 -23.39 -6.98
CA SER A 71 -3.00 -22.65 -7.72
C SER A 71 -1.59 -22.74 -7.14
N GLY A 72 -1.39 -23.36 -5.96
CA GLY A 72 -0.07 -23.77 -5.47
C GLY A 72 0.81 -22.71 -4.79
N SER A 73 0.44 -21.43 -4.80
CA SER A 73 1.14 -20.39 -4.00
C SER A 73 0.38 -20.12 -2.70
N TRP A 74 1.01 -20.47 -1.57
CA TRP A 74 0.55 -20.13 -0.23
C TRP A 74 1.08 -18.77 0.20
N MET A 75 0.35 -18.10 1.09
CA MET A 75 0.90 -17.05 1.93
C MET A 75 0.47 -17.30 3.38
N GLY A 76 1.20 -18.21 4.04
CA GLY A 76 0.77 -18.90 5.26
C GLY A 76 1.81 -19.08 6.36
N THR A 77 3.06 -18.62 6.16
CA THR A 77 4.04 -18.49 7.26
C THR A 77 4.39 -17.02 7.51
N TYR A 78 5.10 -16.73 8.61
CA TYR A 78 5.67 -15.40 8.88
C TYR A 78 6.47 -14.85 7.68
N ASN A 79 7.08 -15.73 6.89
CA ASN A 79 7.87 -15.37 5.71
C ASN A 79 7.02 -15.08 4.46
N ASP A 80 5.73 -15.44 4.49
CA ASP A 80 4.81 -15.29 3.36
C ASP A 80 3.65 -14.36 3.76
N GLY A 81 3.95 -13.23 4.41
CA GLY A 81 3.02 -12.09 4.56
C GLY A 81 1.87 -12.24 5.54
N ARG A 82 1.91 -13.24 6.43
CA ARG A 82 1.11 -13.27 7.65
C ARG A 82 1.95 -12.74 8.81
N ASP A 83 1.56 -11.59 9.34
CA ASP A 83 2.21 -10.94 10.48
C ASP A 83 1.74 -11.48 11.83
N GLY A 84 0.55 -12.12 11.89
CA GLY A 84 0.05 -12.71 13.13
C GLY A 84 -1.27 -13.48 13.04
N ASP A 85 -1.72 -13.95 14.21
CA ASP A 85 -3.02 -14.57 14.41
C ASP A 85 -4.17 -13.55 14.32
N ALA A 86 -5.41 -14.03 14.26
CA ALA A 86 -6.59 -13.17 14.38
C ALA A 86 -6.59 -12.45 15.75
N ILE A 87 -7.02 -11.20 15.75
CA ILE A 87 -7.01 -10.35 16.95
C ILE A 87 -8.24 -10.67 17.79
N THR A 88 -8.05 -10.93 19.08
CA THR A 88 -9.16 -11.12 20.03
C THR A 88 -9.84 -9.80 20.34
N VAL A 89 -11.16 -9.80 20.32
CA VAL A 89 -12.01 -8.63 20.62
C VAL A 89 -13.19 -9.06 21.49
N PHE A 90 -13.85 -8.09 22.12
CA PHE A 90 -15.01 -8.34 22.97
C PHE A 90 -16.26 -7.61 22.45
N PRO A 91 -17.44 -8.24 22.40
CA PRO A 91 -18.68 -7.55 22.03
C PRO A 91 -18.89 -6.26 22.83
N GLY A 92 -19.18 -5.16 22.14
CA GLY A 92 -19.33 -3.82 22.74
C GLY A 92 -18.02 -3.07 22.98
N GLN A 93 -16.86 -3.70 22.79
CA GLN A 93 -15.56 -3.02 22.84
C GLN A 93 -15.51 -1.92 21.78
N ILE A 94 -14.98 -0.76 22.16
CA ILE A 94 -14.70 0.36 21.27
C ILE A 94 -13.25 0.22 20.81
N VAL A 95 -13.04 0.04 19.51
CA VAL A 95 -11.73 -0.11 18.90
C VAL A 95 -11.42 1.14 18.07
N ALA A 96 -10.28 1.76 18.37
CA ALA A 96 -9.72 2.84 17.55
C ALA A 96 -9.10 2.27 16.28
N VAL A 97 -9.35 2.93 15.15
CA VAL A 97 -8.78 2.58 13.84
C VAL A 97 -8.22 3.84 13.21
N THR A 98 -6.96 3.80 12.81
CA THR A 98 -6.30 4.90 12.10
C THR A 98 -5.96 4.45 10.69
N VAL A 99 -6.30 5.26 9.70
CA VAL A 99 -5.93 5.05 8.30
C VAL A 99 -4.88 6.10 7.92
N GLY A 100 -3.72 5.65 7.47
CA GLY A 100 -2.58 6.49 7.15
C GLY A 100 -2.79 7.35 5.91
N ALA A 101 -2.41 8.62 5.98
CA ALA A 101 -2.45 9.52 4.84
C ALA A 101 -1.29 9.29 3.88
N GLY A 102 -1.53 9.47 2.58
CA GLY A 102 -0.44 9.53 1.61
C GLY A 102 0.47 10.75 1.84
N GLY A 103 1.78 10.53 1.78
CA GLY A 103 2.78 11.58 2.01
C GLY A 103 2.87 12.54 0.82
N ASN A 104 3.08 13.84 1.06
CA ASN A 104 3.30 14.83 0.00
C ASN A 104 4.79 15.22 -0.03
N GLY A 105 5.55 14.68 -0.98
CA GLY A 105 7.02 14.82 -0.98
C GLY A 105 7.70 14.23 0.28
N GLY A 106 7.10 13.21 0.90
CA GLY A 106 7.58 12.60 2.14
C GLY A 106 7.00 11.22 2.37
N ASP A 107 7.37 10.60 3.49
CA ASP A 107 6.88 9.28 3.89
C ASP A 107 5.35 9.27 4.05
N GLY A 108 4.74 8.11 3.77
CA GLY A 108 3.33 7.89 4.05
C GLY A 108 3.06 7.73 5.55
N GLY A 109 1.84 8.01 5.97
CA GLY A 109 1.37 7.75 7.34
C GLY A 109 1.09 6.27 7.58
N TYR A 110 1.17 5.83 8.83
CA TYR A 110 0.82 4.45 9.20
C TYR A 110 -0.69 4.23 9.27
N SER A 111 -1.11 2.98 9.04
CA SER A 111 -2.47 2.51 9.36
C SER A 111 -2.40 1.57 10.55
N GLN A 112 -3.39 1.65 11.45
CA GLN A 112 -3.38 0.95 12.73
C GLN A 112 -4.77 0.46 13.12
N PHE A 113 -4.84 -0.75 13.67
CA PHE A 113 -6.03 -1.29 14.30
C PHE A 113 -5.78 -1.51 15.78
N MET A 114 -6.62 -0.96 16.67
CA MET A 114 -6.51 -1.10 18.13
C MET A 114 -5.29 -0.43 18.76
N ASP A 115 -4.08 -0.91 18.46
CA ASP A 115 -2.82 -0.45 19.05
C ASP A 115 -1.64 -0.61 18.08
N ASP A 116 -0.47 -0.10 18.48
CA ASP A 116 0.74 -0.05 17.66
C ASP A 116 1.32 -1.41 17.30
N ARG A 117 0.96 -2.48 18.03
CA ARG A 117 1.34 -3.86 17.69
C ARG A 117 0.64 -4.36 16.43
N HIS A 118 -0.43 -3.69 16.02
CA HIS A 118 -1.20 -3.97 14.82
C HIS A 118 -1.19 -2.75 13.90
N ARG A 119 0.03 -2.39 13.46
CA ARG A 119 0.31 -1.22 12.63
C ARG A 119 1.10 -1.59 11.38
N ALA A 120 0.62 -1.14 10.23
CA ALA A 120 1.40 -1.11 8.99
C ALA A 120 1.93 0.30 8.73
N GLU A 121 3.25 0.42 8.54
CA GLU A 121 3.90 1.69 8.27
C GLU A 121 3.59 2.21 6.86
N GLY A 122 3.77 3.52 6.65
CA GLY A 122 3.67 4.09 5.32
C GLY A 122 4.88 3.79 4.44
N GLY A 123 4.69 3.95 3.13
CA GLY A 123 5.78 3.87 2.16
C GLY A 123 6.85 4.92 2.44
N ARG A 124 8.08 4.65 2.02
CA ARG A 124 9.25 5.51 2.24
C ARG A 124 9.55 6.35 1.02
N CYS A 125 9.61 7.66 1.22
CA CYS A 125 10.12 8.59 0.23
C CYS A 125 11.65 8.49 0.24
N VAL A 126 12.25 8.30 -0.92
CA VAL A 126 13.72 8.33 -1.03
C VAL A 126 14.20 9.74 -1.29
N LYS A 127 15.27 10.10 -0.58
CA LYS A 127 15.89 11.43 -0.61
C LYS A 127 17.12 11.53 -1.50
N VAL A 128 17.27 10.56 -2.39
CA VAL A 128 18.42 10.42 -3.29
C VAL A 128 17.88 10.52 -4.70
N ASN A 129 18.56 11.30 -5.53
CA ASN A 129 18.21 11.45 -6.94
C ASN A 129 18.07 10.09 -7.60
N LEU A 130 17.12 9.98 -8.53
CA LEU A 130 16.89 8.78 -9.33
C LEU A 130 16.38 7.54 -8.57
N HIS A 131 16.34 7.52 -7.24
CA HIS A 131 16.01 6.30 -6.50
C HIS A 131 14.50 6.17 -6.24
N GLY A 132 13.98 4.97 -6.44
CA GLY A 132 12.62 4.62 -6.08
C GLY A 132 12.44 4.37 -4.58
N GLY A 133 11.27 4.69 -4.05
CA GLY A 133 10.93 4.53 -2.64
C GLY A 133 10.68 3.10 -2.21
N ASN A 134 11.11 2.72 -1.01
CA ASN A 134 10.77 1.41 -0.44
C ASN A 134 9.33 1.40 0.07
N GLY A 135 8.67 0.25 0.03
CA GLY A 135 7.27 0.20 0.44
C GLY A 135 6.70 -1.20 0.50
N GLY A 136 5.38 -1.29 0.65
CA GLY A 136 4.66 -2.54 0.40
C GLY A 136 4.96 -3.04 -1.00
N SER A 137 4.83 -2.16 -2.00
CA SER A 137 5.46 -2.35 -3.31
C SER A 137 6.46 -1.23 -3.57
N GLY A 138 7.61 -1.58 -4.15
CA GLY A 138 8.70 -0.63 -4.37
C GLY A 138 8.38 0.37 -5.48
N GLY A 139 8.74 1.64 -5.28
CA GLY A 139 8.74 2.65 -6.33
C GLY A 139 9.87 2.39 -7.32
N SER A 140 9.73 2.86 -8.55
CA SER A 140 10.77 2.69 -9.55
C SER A 140 11.80 3.82 -9.52
N GLY A 141 13.05 3.50 -9.86
CA GLY A 141 14.08 4.51 -10.07
C GLY A 141 14.01 5.13 -11.46
N GLU A 142 14.70 6.24 -11.65
CA GLU A 142 15.06 6.73 -12.98
C GLU A 142 16.20 5.85 -13.54
N ASP A 143 16.17 5.64 -14.85
CA ASP A 143 17.23 4.95 -15.59
C ASP A 143 17.93 5.96 -16.52
N GLU A 144 19.09 6.46 -16.11
CA GLU A 144 19.93 7.34 -16.93
C GLU A 144 20.67 6.56 -18.03
N SER A 145 20.78 5.23 -17.91
CA SER A 145 21.65 4.39 -18.74
C SER A 145 20.93 3.62 -19.85
N SER A 146 19.65 3.28 -19.68
CA SER A 146 18.89 2.57 -20.71
C SER A 146 17.99 3.50 -21.52
N SER A 147 18.20 3.47 -22.83
CA SER A 147 17.29 4.04 -23.83
C SER A 147 16.00 3.24 -24.00
N VAL A 148 15.71 2.26 -23.14
CA VAL A 148 14.74 1.21 -23.46
C VAL A 148 13.61 1.08 -22.44
N TYR A 149 13.79 1.27 -21.12
CA TYR A 149 12.65 1.18 -20.20
C TYR A 149 12.79 2.11 -18.98
N GLY A 150 11.90 3.10 -18.87
CA GLY A 150 11.63 3.70 -17.56
C GLY A 150 11.08 2.62 -16.63
N GLY A 151 11.53 2.57 -15.37
CA GLY A 151 11.10 1.52 -14.46
C GLY A 151 9.59 1.59 -14.17
N ASN A 152 8.89 0.47 -14.22
CA ASN A 152 7.50 0.38 -13.74
C ASN A 152 7.47 0.32 -12.21
N GLY A 153 6.40 0.81 -11.60
CA GLY A 153 6.20 0.65 -10.16
C GLY A 153 6.07 -0.84 -9.80
N GLY A 154 6.58 -1.21 -8.64
CA GLY A 154 6.44 -2.56 -8.11
C GLY A 154 4.98 -2.86 -7.79
N SER A 155 4.63 -4.14 -7.83
CA SER A 155 3.26 -4.61 -7.54
C SER A 155 3.31 -5.81 -6.61
N ASP A 156 2.29 -5.95 -5.77
CA ASP A 156 2.07 -7.15 -4.96
C ASP A 156 3.25 -7.59 -4.09
N GLY A 157 3.92 -6.62 -3.44
CA GLY A 157 5.07 -6.92 -2.57
C GLY A 157 6.43 -6.81 -3.26
N LEU A 158 6.44 -6.64 -4.58
CA LEU A 158 7.67 -6.69 -5.38
C LEU A 158 8.37 -5.34 -5.48
N PRO A 159 9.69 -5.35 -5.76
CA PRO A 159 10.46 -4.15 -6.08
C PRO A 159 9.95 -3.43 -7.33
N GLY A 160 10.28 -2.14 -7.45
CA GLY A 160 10.08 -1.39 -8.68
C GLY A 160 11.05 -1.79 -9.80
N GLY A 161 10.87 -1.22 -10.98
CA GLY A 161 11.83 -1.32 -12.08
C GLY A 161 12.96 -0.30 -11.99
N GLY A 162 13.96 -0.46 -12.87
CA GLY A 162 15.10 0.45 -12.98
C GLY A 162 16.32 0.04 -12.14
N VAL A 163 17.43 0.74 -12.37
CA VAL A 163 18.73 0.47 -11.73
C VAL A 163 18.68 0.76 -10.23
N TYR A 164 18.09 1.90 -9.87
CA TYR A 164 17.95 2.36 -8.48
C TYR A 164 16.51 2.20 -7.99
N ARG A 165 15.95 1.00 -8.18
CA ARG A 165 14.59 0.69 -7.73
C ARG A 165 14.46 0.74 -6.21
N GLY A 166 13.25 1.05 -5.76
CA GLY A 166 12.83 0.80 -4.39
C GLY A 166 12.48 -0.67 -4.21
N GLU A 167 12.73 -1.18 -3.02
CA GLU A 167 12.40 -2.54 -2.62
C GLU A 167 10.95 -2.63 -2.15
N GLY A 168 10.28 -3.72 -2.54
CA GLY A 168 9.01 -4.11 -1.94
C GLY A 168 9.23 -4.84 -0.62
N GLN A 169 8.16 -5.05 0.13
CA GLN A 169 8.24 -5.72 1.43
C GLN A 169 8.43 -7.25 1.33
N ASN A 170 8.53 -7.78 0.10
CA ASN A 170 8.71 -9.20 -0.22
C ASN A 170 7.54 -10.10 0.22
N HIS A 171 6.35 -9.53 0.39
CA HIS A 171 5.11 -10.28 0.58
C HIS A 171 3.90 -9.50 0.04
N THR A 172 2.88 -10.24 -0.41
CA THR A 172 1.67 -9.70 -1.06
C THR A 172 1.05 -8.51 -0.35
N THR A 173 0.45 -7.65 -1.18
CA THR A 173 -0.41 -6.56 -0.76
C THR A 173 -1.90 -6.89 -0.90
N ARG A 174 -2.24 -8.17 -1.12
CA ARG A 174 -3.62 -8.61 -1.29
C ARG A 174 -4.36 -8.64 0.03
N ASP A 175 -5.64 -8.32 -0.02
CA ASP A 175 -6.52 -8.40 1.15
C ASP A 175 -6.36 -9.75 1.87
N PHE A 176 -6.02 -9.68 3.16
CA PHE A 176 -5.79 -10.82 4.05
C PHE A 176 -4.70 -11.82 3.59
N GLY A 177 -3.81 -11.39 2.69
CA GLY A 177 -2.78 -12.24 2.10
C GLY A 177 -3.33 -13.39 1.26
N GLU A 178 -4.55 -13.26 0.74
CA GLU A 178 -5.22 -14.33 0.01
C GLU A 178 -4.89 -14.26 -1.49
N PRO A 179 -4.62 -15.40 -2.17
CA PRO A 179 -4.38 -15.38 -3.62
C PRO A 179 -5.56 -14.85 -4.45
N SER A 180 -6.79 -15.04 -3.96
CA SER A 180 -8.01 -14.45 -4.51
C SER A 180 -8.32 -13.06 -3.98
N GLY A 181 -7.53 -12.59 -3.01
CA GLY A 181 -7.63 -11.24 -2.47
C GLY A 181 -7.25 -10.21 -3.53
N LYS A 182 -7.92 -9.06 -3.46
CA LYS A 182 -7.61 -7.92 -4.31
C LYS A 182 -6.30 -7.27 -3.87
N ARG A 183 -5.43 -6.92 -4.82
CA ARG A 183 -4.13 -6.27 -4.63
C ARG A 183 -4.30 -4.82 -4.19
N ASN A 184 -3.51 -4.40 -3.22
CA ASN A 184 -3.41 -3.01 -2.76
C ASN A 184 -2.00 -2.42 -3.05
N ALA A 185 -1.79 -1.14 -2.75
CA ALA A 185 -0.49 -0.45 -2.71
C ALA A 185 0.51 -0.79 -3.83
N GLY A 186 0.27 -0.30 -5.03
CA GLY A 186 1.27 -0.27 -6.10
C GLY A 186 2.33 0.81 -5.86
N GLY A 187 3.57 0.57 -6.28
CA GLY A 187 4.63 1.60 -6.26
C GLY A 187 4.43 2.65 -7.35
N GLY A 188 4.91 3.87 -7.14
CA GLY A 188 4.95 4.89 -8.20
C GLY A 188 6.10 4.66 -9.17
N THR A 189 6.04 5.27 -10.36
CA THR A 189 7.18 5.26 -11.28
C THR A 189 8.04 6.50 -11.08
N GLY A 190 9.34 6.39 -11.31
CA GLY A 190 10.20 7.54 -11.56
C GLY A 190 9.78 8.32 -12.80
N CYS A 191 10.44 9.44 -13.00
CA CYS A 191 10.36 10.25 -14.20
C CYS A 191 11.61 10.03 -15.07
N SER A 192 11.55 10.34 -16.37
CA SER A 192 12.72 10.16 -17.26
C SER A 192 12.60 10.96 -18.56
N HIS A 193 13.77 11.26 -19.13
CA HIS A 193 13.97 11.99 -20.37
C HIS A 193 13.91 11.12 -21.65
N ARG A 194 13.66 9.82 -21.52
CA ARG A 194 13.59 8.86 -22.65
C ARG A 194 12.30 8.04 -22.68
N MET A 195 11.30 8.42 -21.89
CA MET A 195 10.12 7.59 -21.63
C MET A 195 9.18 7.47 -22.85
N LYS A 196 8.88 6.24 -23.26
CA LYS A 196 7.86 5.93 -24.29
C LYS A 196 6.57 5.40 -23.68
N GLU A 197 6.64 4.42 -22.77
CA GLU A 197 5.50 3.84 -22.03
C GLU A 197 5.95 3.38 -20.64
N TYR A 198 5.18 3.68 -19.59
CA TYR A 198 5.45 3.27 -18.21
C TYR A 198 4.17 3.35 -17.36
N HIS A 199 4.08 2.45 -16.38
CA HIS A 199 2.90 2.27 -15.55
C HIS A 199 3.28 2.23 -14.07
N GLY A 200 2.47 2.92 -13.25
CA GLY A 200 2.51 2.70 -11.81
C GLY A 200 2.23 1.23 -11.49
N GLY A 201 2.64 0.81 -10.30
CA GLY A 201 2.36 -0.52 -9.79
C GLY A 201 0.87 -0.80 -9.80
N GLU A 202 0.52 -2.03 -10.16
CA GLU A 202 -0.86 -2.46 -10.32
C GLU A 202 -1.56 -2.64 -8.98
N SER A 203 -2.84 -2.27 -8.96
CA SER A 203 -3.80 -2.60 -7.91
C SER A 203 -5.15 -2.91 -8.53
N ASP A 204 -5.97 -3.66 -7.81
CA ASP A 204 -7.36 -3.92 -8.20
C ASP A 204 -8.32 -2.83 -7.66
N TYR A 205 -7.78 -1.73 -7.12
CA TYR A 205 -8.48 -0.58 -6.59
C TYR A 205 -7.99 0.72 -7.24
N GLU A 206 -8.91 1.66 -7.48
CA GLU A 206 -8.57 3.02 -7.91
C GLU A 206 -8.50 3.97 -6.71
N GLU A 207 -9.29 3.71 -5.66
CA GLU A 207 -9.30 4.51 -4.45
C GLU A 207 -7.97 4.46 -3.72
N GLY A 208 -7.55 5.60 -3.19
CA GLY A 208 -6.31 5.72 -2.44
C GLY A 208 -5.05 5.56 -3.30
N SER A 209 -5.15 5.69 -4.63
CA SER A 209 -3.98 5.69 -5.54
C SER A 209 -3.07 6.92 -5.31
N GLY A 210 -1.79 6.77 -5.64
CA GLY A 210 -0.84 7.88 -5.65
C GLY A 210 -1.05 8.82 -6.84
N GLU A 211 -0.61 10.07 -6.70
CA GLU A 211 -0.73 11.08 -7.75
C GLU A 211 0.33 10.88 -8.84
N SER A 212 -0.07 11.09 -10.10
CA SER A 212 0.88 11.19 -11.21
C SER A 212 1.42 12.60 -11.35
N PHE A 213 2.68 12.74 -11.73
CA PHE A 213 3.24 14.04 -12.10
C PHE A 213 2.93 14.34 -13.57
N ASN A 214 1.84 15.06 -13.82
CA ASN A 214 1.36 15.37 -15.17
C ASN A 214 2.08 16.56 -15.83
N ARG A 215 3.42 16.55 -15.80
CA ARG A 215 4.26 17.54 -16.47
C ARG A 215 5.12 16.89 -17.55
N ARG A 216 5.33 17.61 -18.64
CA ARG A 216 6.33 17.34 -19.67
C ARG A 216 7.20 18.57 -19.87
N GLN A 217 8.50 18.38 -19.99
CA GLN A 217 9.44 19.46 -20.32
C GLN A 217 10.57 18.87 -21.16
N ASP A 218 10.83 19.46 -22.32
CA ASP A 218 11.77 18.93 -23.31
C ASP A 218 11.50 17.44 -23.60
N SER A 219 12.48 16.56 -23.38
CA SER A 219 12.32 15.11 -23.50
C SER A 219 11.84 14.42 -22.22
N TYR A 220 11.62 15.19 -21.14
CA TYR A 220 11.31 14.71 -19.81
C TYR A 220 9.81 14.52 -19.57
N VAL A 221 9.43 13.38 -19.01
CA VAL A 221 8.03 13.01 -18.70
C VAL A 221 7.91 12.61 -17.23
N GLY A 222 6.86 13.12 -16.57
CA GLY A 222 6.65 12.89 -15.14
C GLY A 222 6.11 11.51 -14.81
N GLY A 223 6.43 11.01 -13.61
CA GLY A 223 6.09 9.66 -13.20
C GLY A 223 4.59 9.44 -13.03
N LYS A 224 4.17 8.17 -13.10
CA LYS A 224 2.81 7.73 -12.79
C LYS A 224 2.71 7.29 -11.34
N GLY A 225 1.60 7.66 -10.70
CA GLY A 225 1.26 7.13 -9.38
C GLY A 225 0.93 5.65 -9.44
N GLY A 226 1.29 4.92 -8.39
CA GLY A 226 0.89 3.53 -8.17
C GLY A 226 -0.57 3.42 -7.74
N GLY A 227 -1.19 2.31 -8.10
CA GLY A 227 -2.61 2.09 -7.87
C GLY A 227 -2.97 1.69 -6.44
N GLY A 228 -4.23 1.97 -6.09
CA GLY A 228 -4.96 1.47 -4.92
C GLY A 228 -4.48 2.02 -3.59
N TYR A 229 -5.15 1.61 -2.51
CA TYR A 229 -4.87 2.07 -1.16
C TYR A 229 -3.39 1.97 -0.82
N GLY A 230 -2.80 3.10 -0.44
CA GLY A 230 -1.38 3.23 -0.16
C GLY A 230 -0.51 3.36 -1.41
N GLY A 231 -1.05 3.71 -2.59
CA GLY A 231 -0.28 3.80 -3.83
C GLY A 231 0.86 4.82 -3.74
N GLY A 232 2.06 4.47 -4.20
CA GLY A 232 3.20 5.39 -4.22
C GLY A 232 3.04 6.51 -5.25
N ALA A 233 3.56 7.70 -5.00
CA ALA A 233 3.43 8.82 -5.94
C ALA A 233 4.36 8.70 -7.16
N GLY A 234 3.97 9.30 -8.27
CA GLY A 234 4.81 9.41 -9.46
C GLY A 234 5.94 10.42 -9.28
N GLY A 235 7.13 10.04 -9.71
CA GLY A 235 8.36 10.84 -9.67
C GLY A 235 8.21 12.21 -10.32
N THR A 236 8.89 13.20 -9.74
CA THR A 236 8.78 14.61 -10.10
C THR A 236 10.10 15.14 -10.66
N PHE A 237 10.02 16.26 -11.37
CA PHE A 237 11.19 17.00 -11.86
C PHE A 237 10.89 18.50 -11.91
N GLY A 238 11.95 19.32 -11.90
CA GLY A 238 11.84 20.77 -11.86
C GLY A 238 11.59 21.31 -10.45
N ASN A 239 11.66 22.64 -10.31
CA ASN A 239 11.75 23.30 -9.01
C ASN A 239 10.43 23.27 -8.21
N ASN A 240 10.52 22.93 -6.91
CA ASN A 240 9.40 22.87 -5.96
C ASN A 240 8.24 21.98 -6.40
N ALA A 241 8.53 20.89 -7.10
CA ALA A 241 7.53 19.90 -7.48
C ALA A 241 7.42 18.80 -6.42
N SER A 242 6.20 18.46 -6.05
CA SER A 242 5.88 17.27 -5.28
C SER A 242 4.57 16.66 -5.76
N THR A 243 4.45 15.36 -5.56
CA THR A 243 3.24 14.57 -5.77
C THR A 243 2.94 13.83 -4.48
N ARG A 244 1.65 13.64 -4.24
CA ARG A 244 1.16 12.95 -3.05
C ARG A 244 1.06 11.45 -3.29
N GLY A 245 1.46 10.66 -2.31
CA GLY A 245 1.11 9.26 -2.22
C GLY A 245 -0.39 9.09 -1.94
N GLY A 246 -0.81 7.85 -2.03
CA GLY A 246 -2.17 7.41 -1.81
C GLY A 246 -2.49 7.18 -0.34
N ASP A 247 -3.74 7.38 0.06
CA ASP A 247 -4.21 7.04 1.41
C ASP A 247 -4.26 5.53 1.59
N GLY A 248 -3.87 5.06 2.79
CA GLY A 248 -3.92 3.66 3.17
C GLY A 248 -5.33 3.13 3.39
N THR A 249 -5.43 1.96 4.02
CA THR A 249 -6.71 1.37 4.40
C THR A 249 -6.56 0.41 5.58
N VAL A 250 -7.67 0.18 6.28
CA VAL A 250 -7.81 -0.93 7.23
C VAL A 250 -9.00 -1.76 6.82
N VAL A 251 -8.83 -3.07 6.70
CA VAL A 251 -9.89 -4.02 6.36
C VAL A 251 -10.02 -5.01 7.49
N ILE A 252 -11.25 -5.21 7.97
CA ILE A 252 -11.57 -6.19 8.99
C ILE A 252 -12.54 -7.23 8.45
N ARG A 253 -12.35 -8.48 8.85
CA ARG A 253 -13.25 -9.59 8.54
C ARG A 253 -13.58 -10.36 9.82
N TYR A 254 -14.87 -10.50 10.12
CA TYR A 254 -15.32 -11.02 11.40
C TYR A 254 -16.66 -11.75 11.31
N TRP A 255 -16.88 -12.68 12.25
CA TRP A 255 -18.18 -13.33 12.43
C TRP A 255 -18.97 -12.67 13.56
N ALA A 256 -20.22 -12.30 13.30
CA ALA A 256 -21.11 -11.67 14.29
C ALA A 256 -22.56 -12.10 14.10
N TYR A 257 -23.41 -11.87 15.10
CA TYR A 257 -24.86 -12.02 14.92
C TYR A 257 -25.39 -10.90 14.01
N GLU A 258 -26.40 -11.21 13.21
CA GLU A 258 -27.17 -10.16 12.53
C GLU A 258 -27.87 -9.28 13.57
N GLU A 259 -27.77 -7.97 13.37
CA GLU A 259 -28.48 -6.96 14.16
C GLU A 259 -29.99 -7.17 14.04
#